data_AF-A0A563W061-F1
#
_entry.id   AF-A0A563W061-F1
#
_cell.length_a   1.000
_cell.length_b   1.000
_cell.length_c   1.000
_cell.angle_alpha   90.00
_cell.angle_beta   90.00
_cell.angle_gamma   90.00
#
_symmetry.space_group_name_H-M   'P 1'
#
loop_
_entity.id
_entity.type
_entity.pdbx_description
1 polymer ?
#
loop_
_entity_poly.entity_id
_entity_poly.type
_entity_poly.pdbx_seq_one_letter_code
_entity_poly.pdbx_strand_id
1 'polypeptide(L)'
;MKIQRTIYWDKLAEIKELKQFFEEDYRRFKKLIENHIEELEKFSDEALDKFAKLRVLEVTNGCTQWAFRRGDRECLSVEQTRECMNLVMGFMKRTELYFPSEGKIEFNDEQKVLIQAGRSLYKNAFKDNIKKSEREYYAASTAQFIVYDRERTKRAMTLVKQDYETLFSLYYIERGQKYIASYLEGFE
;
A
#
# COMPACT_ATOMS: atom_id res chain seq x y z
N MET A 1 1.26 -20.41 13.91
CA MET A 1 0.06 -21.09 13.36
C MET A 1 -0.22 -20.42 12.01
N LYS A 2 -0.23 -21.14 10.89
CA LYS A 2 -0.57 -20.48 9.60
C LYS A 2 -2.03 -20.02 9.68
N ILE A 3 -2.26 -18.72 9.55
CA ILE A 3 -3.62 -18.19 9.51
C ILE A 3 -4.23 -18.68 8.19
N GLN A 4 -5.21 -19.57 8.27
CA GLN A 4 -5.94 -20.02 7.11
C GLN A 4 -6.91 -18.92 6.70
N ARG A 5 -6.59 -18.22 5.61
CA ARG A 5 -7.40 -17.15 5.03
C ARG A 5 -8.17 -17.68 3.83
N THR A 6 -9.44 -17.33 3.71
CA THR A 6 -10.21 -17.60 2.49
C THR A 6 -10.07 -16.40 1.56
N ILE A 7 -9.48 -16.61 0.39
CA ILE A 7 -9.29 -15.55 -0.61
C ILE A 7 -10.40 -15.64 -1.66
N TYR A 8 -11.17 -14.57 -1.78
CA TYR A 8 -12.24 -14.37 -2.76
C TYR A 8 -11.67 -13.81 -4.07
N TRP A 9 -11.04 -14.68 -4.87
CA TRP A 9 -10.37 -14.28 -6.11
C TRP A 9 -11.26 -13.52 -7.10
N ASP A 10 -12.54 -13.88 -7.20
CA ASP A 10 -13.48 -13.19 -8.09
C ASP A 10 -13.75 -11.76 -7.65
N LYS A 11 -13.76 -11.48 -6.33
CA LYS A 11 -13.86 -10.10 -5.83
C LYS A 11 -12.61 -9.30 -6.13
N LEU A 12 -11.43 -9.92 -5.98
CA LEU A 12 -10.15 -9.28 -6.33
C LEU A 12 -10.08 -8.99 -7.84
N ALA A 13 -10.63 -9.86 -8.69
CA ALA A 13 -10.64 -9.68 -10.14
C ALA A 13 -11.50 -8.49 -10.62
N GLU A 14 -12.48 -8.05 -9.83
CA GLU A 14 -13.29 -6.88 -10.15
C GLU A 14 -12.66 -5.54 -9.70
N ILE A 15 -11.56 -5.58 -8.94
CA ILE A 15 -10.82 -4.36 -8.59
C ILE A 15 -10.23 -3.77 -9.88
N LYS A 16 -10.54 -2.50 -10.14
CA LYS A 16 -10.16 -1.79 -11.38
C LYS A 16 -8.68 -1.95 -11.74
N GLU A 17 -7.81 -1.83 -10.75
CA GLU A 17 -6.35 -1.93 -10.91
C GLU A 17 -5.88 -3.36 -11.22
N LEU A 18 -6.63 -4.38 -10.79
CA LEU A 18 -6.25 -5.79 -10.94
C LEU A 18 -6.91 -6.44 -12.16
N LYS A 19 -8.07 -5.92 -12.60
CA LYS A 19 -8.94 -6.52 -13.61
C LYS A 19 -8.19 -6.95 -14.87
N GLN A 20 -7.41 -6.04 -15.46
CA GLN A 20 -6.65 -6.35 -16.67
C GLN A 20 -5.70 -7.55 -16.49
N PHE A 21 -5.07 -7.71 -15.32
CA PHE A 21 -4.10 -8.77 -15.09
C PHE A 21 -4.77 -10.13 -14.87
N PHE A 22 -5.94 -10.14 -14.25
CA PHE A 22 -6.77 -11.34 -14.14
C PHE A 22 -7.39 -11.74 -15.48
N GLU A 23 -7.83 -10.78 -16.31
CA GLU A 23 -8.34 -11.03 -17.65
C GLU A 23 -7.26 -11.55 -18.59
N GLU A 24 -6.03 -11.03 -18.51
CA GLU A 24 -4.89 -11.48 -19.31
C GLU A 24 -4.44 -12.91 -18.98
N ASP A 25 -4.27 -13.23 -17.69
CA ASP A 25 -3.85 -14.57 -17.24
C ASP A 25 -4.21 -14.81 -15.77
N TYR A 26 -5.47 -15.17 -15.53
CA TYR A 26 -6.02 -15.39 -14.18
C TYR A 26 -5.17 -16.33 -13.34
N ARG A 27 -4.78 -17.48 -13.89
CA ARG A 27 -4.06 -18.53 -13.14
C ARG A 27 -2.68 -18.05 -12.73
N ARG A 28 -1.96 -17.41 -13.65
CA ARG A 28 -0.57 -17.00 -13.41
C ARG A 28 -0.50 -15.76 -12.53
N PHE A 29 -1.44 -14.82 -12.67
CA PHE A 29 -1.52 -13.66 -11.78
C PHE A 29 -1.93 -14.06 -10.36
N LYS A 30 -2.91 -14.96 -10.20
CA LYS A 30 -3.23 -15.57 -8.91
C LYS A 30 -2.00 -16.21 -8.27
N LYS A 31 -1.27 -17.06 -9.01
CA LYS A 31 -0.08 -17.73 -8.48
C LYS A 31 1.02 -16.73 -8.07
N LEU A 32 1.14 -15.62 -8.78
CA LEU A 32 2.08 -14.56 -8.43
C LEU A 32 1.71 -13.90 -7.09
N ILE A 33 0.43 -13.62 -6.86
CA ILE A 33 -0.06 -13.13 -5.56
C ILE A 33 0.24 -14.14 -4.45
N GLU A 34 -0.07 -15.42 -4.66
CA GLU A 34 0.20 -16.49 -3.69
C GLU A 34 1.69 -16.57 -3.32
N ASN A 35 2.59 -16.46 -4.29
CA ASN A 35 4.04 -16.46 -4.01
C ASN A 35 4.45 -15.27 -3.13
N HIS A 36 3.90 -14.07 -3.37
CA HIS A 36 4.18 -12.93 -2.50
C HIS A 36 3.58 -13.09 -1.10
N ILE A 37 2.41 -13.74 -0.96
CA ILE A 37 1.83 -14.09 0.34
C ILE A 37 2.83 -14.97 1.10
N GLU A 38 3.34 -16.04 0.49
CA GLU A 38 4.30 -16.95 1.11
C GLU A 38 5.59 -16.24 1.57
N GLU A 39 6.09 -15.26 0.80
CA GLU A 39 7.27 -14.47 1.20
C GLU A 39 6.97 -13.53 2.37
N LEU A 40 5.81 -12.86 2.35
CA LEU A 40 5.42 -11.93 3.42
C LEU A 40 5.10 -12.62 4.73
N GLU A 41 4.55 -13.85 4.70
CA GLU A 41 4.24 -14.64 5.89
C GLU A 41 5.48 -15.09 6.68
N LYS A 42 6.69 -14.90 6.14
CA LYS A 42 7.96 -15.17 6.84
C LYS A 42 8.28 -14.09 7.88
N PHE A 43 7.70 -12.90 7.76
CA PHE A 43 7.93 -11.79 8.68
C PHE A 43 7.12 -11.95 9.98
N SER A 44 7.65 -11.41 11.08
CA SER A 44 6.96 -11.38 12.37
C SER A 44 5.74 -10.47 12.35
N ASP A 45 4.79 -10.68 13.27
CA ASP A 45 3.61 -9.82 13.40
C ASP A 45 3.98 -8.35 13.63
N GLU A 46 5.04 -8.08 14.40
CA GLU A 46 5.54 -6.72 14.61
C GLU A 46 6.03 -6.08 13.29
N ALA A 47 6.73 -6.85 12.45
CA ALA A 47 7.17 -6.37 11.15
C ALA A 47 5.97 -6.09 10.23
N LEU A 48 4.98 -6.99 10.21
CA LEU A 48 3.75 -6.82 9.44
C LEU A 48 2.96 -5.59 9.90
N ASP A 49 2.88 -5.31 11.21
CA ASP A 49 2.26 -4.09 11.75
C ASP A 49 2.96 -2.82 11.22
N LYS A 50 4.30 -2.79 11.20
CA LYS A 50 5.07 -1.67 10.64
C LYS A 50 4.84 -1.52 9.14
N PHE A 51 4.80 -2.62 8.40
CA PHE A 51 4.55 -2.58 6.96
C PHE A 51 3.13 -2.14 6.62
N ALA A 52 2.13 -2.52 7.41
CA ALA A 52 0.76 -2.04 7.22
C ALA A 52 0.66 -0.53 7.40
N LYS A 53 1.32 0.03 8.43
CA LYS A 53 1.44 1.48 8.64
C LYS A 53 2.08 2.18 7.45
N LEU A 54 3.21 1.64 6.95
CA LEU A 54 3.85 2.14 5.74
C LEU A 54 2.87 2.12 4.56
N ARG A 55 2.20 0.99 4.33
CA ARG A 55 1.40 0.77 3.14
C ARG A 55 0.17 1.67 3.08
N VAL A 56 -0.53 1.85 4.21
CA VAL A 56 -1.65 2.78 4.29
C VAL A 56 -1.20 4.19 3.95
N LEU A 57 -0.07 4.63 4.52
CA LEU A 57 0.47 5.96 4.26
C LEU A 57 0.86 6.15 2.78
N GLU A 58 1.50 5.14 2.18
CA GLU A 58 1.84 5.15 0.75
C GLU A 58 0.62 5.29 -0.15
N VAL A 59 -0.45 4.54 0.15
CA VAL A 59 -1.71 4.58 -0.62
C VAL A 59 -2.38 5.93 -0.47
N THR A 60 -2.52 6.46 0.75
CA THR A 60 -3.10 7.79 1.00
C THR A 60 -2.36 8.86 0.20
N ASN A 61 -1.03 8.88 0.31
CA ASN A 61 -0.21 9.81 -0.46
C ASN A 61 -0.31 9.58 -1.98
N GLY A 62 -0.42 8.33 -2.43
CA GLY A 62 -0.68 8.00 -3.83
C GLY A 62 -1.97 8.64 -4.34
N CYS A 63 -3.07 8.49 -3.59
CA CYS A 63 -4.36 9.11 -3.91
C CYS A 63 -4.25 10.65 -3.98
N THR A 64 -3.53 11.27 -3.05
CA THR A 64 -3.27 12.73 -3.05
C THR A 64 -2.49 13.17 -4.30
N GLN A 65 -1.39 12.48 -4.62
CA GLN A 65 -0.53 12.85 -5.74
C GLN A 65 -1.23 12.68 -7.10
N TRP A 66 -1.95 11.58 -7.30
CA TRP A 66 -2.65 11.33 -8.56
C TRP A 66 -3.80 12.31 -8.79
N ALA A 67 -4.46 12.76 -7.73
CA ALA A 67 -5.50 13.78 -7.83
C ALA A 67 -4.93 15.15 -8.22
N PHE A 68 -3.80 15.55 -7.64
CA PHE A 68 -3.10 16.76 -8.04
C PHE A 68 -2.69 16.71 -9.52
N ARG A 69 -2.14 15.59 -10.00
CA ARG A 69 -1.73 15.41 -11.41
C ARG A 69 -2.89 15.49 -12.40
N ARG A 70 -4.09 15.09 -12.01
CA ARG A 70 -5.30 15.17 -12.84
C ARG A 70 -6.01 16.51 -12.75
N GLY A 71 -5.62 17.38 -11.81
CA GLY A 71 -6.33 18.63 -11.53
C GLY A 71 -7.72 18.39 -10.93
N ASP A 72 -7.88 17.33 -10.12
CA ASP A 72 -9.16 17.06 -9.44
C ASP A 72 -9.59 18.29 -8.61
N ARG A 73 -10.89 18.60 -8.56
CA ARG A 73 -11.46 19.78 -7.85
C ARG A 73 -11.02 19.88 -6.38
N GLU A 74 -10.86 18.74 -5.72
CA GLU A 74 -10.47 18.62 -4.33
C GLU A 74 -8.92 18.57 -4.17
N CYS A 75 -8.15 19.09 -5.12
CA CYS A 75 -6.69 19.11 -5.01
C CYS A 75 -6.25 19.95 -3.80
N LEU A 76 -5.28 19.43 -3.05
CA LEU A 76 -4.62 20.22 -2.02
C LEU A 76 -3.88 21.40 -2.67
N SER A 77 -3.57 22.42 -1.87
CA SER A 77 -2.68 23.48 -2.35
C SER A 77 -1.33 22.91 -2.80
N VAL A 78 -0.58 23.65 -3.60
CA VAL A 78 0.75 23.22 -4.05
C VAL A 78 1.68 23.00 -2.86
N GLU A 79 1.58 23.85 -1.85
CA GLU A 79 2.37 23.80 -0.62
C GLU A 79 2.04 22.53 0.19
N GLN A 80 0.76 22.28 0.45
CA GLN A 80 0.30 21.09 1.16
C GLN A 80 0.64 19.80 0.39
N THR A 81 0.51 19.83 -0.93
CA THR A 81 0.92 18.70 -1.79
C THR A 81 2.41 18.42 -1.65
N ARG A 82 3.26 19.47 -1.64
CA ARG A 82 4.71 19.35 -1.42
C ARG A 82 5.04 18.82 -0.03
N GLU A 83 4.32 19.26 1.00
CA GLU A 83 4.50 18.75 2.37
C GLU A 83 4.17 17.26 2.47
N CYS A 84 3.02 16.84 1.92
CA CYS A 84 2.65 15.42 1.81
C CYS A 84 3.74 14.60 1.10
N MET A 85 4.20 15.11 -0.05
CA MET A 85 5.28 14.47 -0.81
C MET A 85 6.58 14.38 -0.01
N ASN A 86 6.97 15.45 0.66
CA ASN A 86 8.22 15.50 1.43
C ASN A 86 8.20 14.56 2.64
N LEU A 87 7.05 14.43 3.30
CA LEU A 87 6.87 13.47 4.39
C LEU A 87 7.15 12.05 3.90
N VAL A 88 6.42 11.60 2.86
CA VAL A 88 6.56 10.25 2.33
C VAL A 88 7.92 10.04 1.68
N MET A 89 8.43 11.01 0.90
CA MET A 89 9.79 10.92 0.34
C MET A 89 10.87 10.87 1.43
N GLY A 90 10.68 11.57 2.54
CA GLY A 90 11.57 11.55 3.69
C GLY A 90 11.64 10.17 4.32
N PHE A 91 10.48 9.56 4.56
CA PHE A 91 10.38 8.18 5.05
C PHE A 91 11.01 7.19 4.10
N MET A 92 10.75 7.37 2.81
CA MET A 92 11.31 6.55 1.77
C MET A 92 12.85 6.67 1.73
N LYS A 93 13.43 7.87 1.79
CA LYS A 93 14.89 8.04 1.76
C LYS A 93 15.59 7.47 3.00
N ARG A 94 15.02 7.66 4.19
CA ARG A 94 15.62 7.22 5.45
C ARG A 94 15.26 5.79 5.83
N THR A 95 14.23 5.22 5.21
CA THR A 95 13.59 3.95 5.60
C THR A 95 13.24 3.95 7.08
N GLU A 96 12.62 5.04 7.51
CA GLU A 96 12.17 5.29 8.87
C GLU A 96 10.78 5.89 8.76
N LEU A 97 9.85 5.41 9.58
CA LEU A 97 8.53 6.03 9.71
C LEU A 97 8.53 6.89 10.97
N TYR A 98 7.77 7.96 10.93
CA TYR A 98 7.41 8.72 12.11
C TYR A 98 5.89 8.74 12.20
N PHE A 99 5.36 8.74 13.41
CA PHE A 99 3.96 8.98 13.71
C PHE A 99 3.93 9.87 14.95
N PRO A 100 3.39 11.10 14.90
CA PRO A 100 3.26 11.99 16.05
C PRO A 100 2.87 11.32 17.37
N SER A 101 1.96 10.33 17.33
CA SER A 101 1.48 9.64 18.53
C SER A 101 2.32 8.44 18.98
N GLU A 102 3.12 7.83 18.09
CA GLU A 102 3.93 6.64 18.39
C GLU A 102 5.45 6.90 18.35
N GLY A 103 5.87 8.05 17.85
CA GLY A 103 7.27 8.40 17.64
C GLY A 103 7.88 7.75 16.39
N LYS A 104 9.18 7.47 16.46
CA LYS A 104 9.96 6.92 15.35
C LYS A 104 9.82 5.40 15.31
N ILE A 105 9.51 4.86 14.13
CA ILE A 105 9.49 3.44 13.83
C ILE A 105 10.68 3.12 12.94
N GLU A 106 11.54 2.22 13.44
CA GLU A 106 12.72 1.75 12.72
C GLU A 106 12.49 0.37 12.10
N PHE A 107 13.07 0.19 10.92
CA PHE A 107 13.09 -1.07 10.20
C PHE A 107 14.47 -1.72 10.31
N ASN A 108 14.51 -3.04 10.51
CA ASN A 108 15.76 -3.80 10.43
C ASN A 108 16.20 -3.98 8.97
N ASP A 109 17.37 -4.57 8.75
CA ASP A 109 17.96 -4.65 7.40
C ASP A 109 17.16 -5.54 6.45
N GLU A 110 16.59 -6.65 6.93
CA GLU A 110 15.71 -7.50 6.14
C GLU A 110 14.43 -6.76 5.70
N GLN A 111 13.83 -6.02 6.62
CA GLN A 111 12.66 -5.18 6.35
C GLN A 111 12.99 -4.06 5.35
N LYS A 112 14.16 -3.43 5.48
CA LYS A 112 14.65 -2.42 4.53
C LYS A 112 14.81 -2.99 3.13
N VAL A 113 15.31 -4.23 2.99
CA VAL A 113 15.43 -4.90 1.68
C VAL A 113 14.06 -5.06 1.03
N LEU A 114 13.05 -5.51 1.76
CA LEU A 114 11.67 -5.62 1.25
C LEU A 114 11.13 -4.25 0.79
N ILE A 115 11.31 -3.21 1.61
CA ILE A 115 10.85 -1.85 1.29
C ILE A 115 11.56 -1.33 0.03
N GLN A 116 12.87 -1.54 -0.10
CA GLN A 116 13.63 -1.13 -1.28
C GLN A 116 13.21 -1.90 -2.54
N ALA A 117 12.90 -3.19 -2.43
CA ALA A 117 12.37 -3.99 -3.53
C ALA A 117 11.01 -3.43 -4.01
N GLY A 118 10.08 -3.18 -3.08
CA GLY A 118 8.76 -2.60 -3.41
C GLY A 118 8.87 -1.23 -4.09
N ARG A 119 9.81 -0.39 -3.65
CA ARG A 119 10.10 0.92 -4.28
C ARG A 119 10.67 0.80 -5.68
N SER A 120 11.57 -0.15 -5.87
CA SER A 120 12.16 -0.40 -7.19
C SER A 120 11.09 -0.89 -8.16
N LEU A 121 10.18 -1.77 -7.70
CA LEU A 121 9.01 -2.19 -8.48
C LEU A 121 8.11 -1.01 -8.83
N TYR A 122 7.74 -0.16 -7.86
CA TYR A 122 6.92 1.03 -8.12
C TYR A 122 7.56 1.97 -9.15
N LYS A 123 8.86 2.26 -9.01
CA LYS A 123 9.59 3.09 -9.96
C LYS A 123 9.54 2.47 -11.36
N ASN A 124 9.91 1.21 -11.48
CA ASN A 124 9.94 0.51 -12.76
C ASN A 124 8.56 0.47 -13.42
N ALA A 125 7.51 0.23 -12.64
CA ALA A 125 6.12 0.21 -13.09
C ALA A 125 5.66 1.58 -13.60
N PHE A 126 5.71 2.61 -12.74
CA PHE A 126 4.98 3.87 -12.97
C PHE A 126 5.84 5.05 -13.42
N LYS A 127 7.17 4.92 -13.38
CA LYS A 127 8.09 5.93 -13.92
C LYS A 127 8.77 5.44 -15.20
N ASP A 128 9.22 4.19 -15.20
CA ASP A 128 9.94 3.62 -16.34
C ASP A 128 9.01 2.83 -17.29
N ASN A 129 7.71 2.75 -16.96
CA ASN A 129 6.64 2.15 -17.77
C ASN A 129 6.89 0.67 -18.14
N ILE A 130 7.51 -0.09 -17.23
CA ILE A 130 7.80 -1.52 -17.42
C ILE A 130 6.57 -2.33 -17.02
N LYS A 131 5.77 -2.78 -18.01
CA LYS A 131 4.53 -3.56 -17.80
C LYS A 131 4.69 -4.77 -16.87
N LYS A 132 5.81 -5.49 -16.97
CA LYS A 132 6.09 -6.64 -16.10
C LYS A 132 6.20 -6.20 -14.63
N SER A 133 6.85 -5.06 -14.37
CA SER A 133 6.98 -4.51 -13.01
C SER A 133 5.66 -3.97 -12.49
N GLU A 134 4.78 -3.47 -13.35
CA GLU A 134 3.43 -3.06 -12.97
C GLU A 134 2.60 -4.27 -12.50
N ARG A 135 2.61 -5.37 -13.26
CA ARG A 135 1.99 -6.63 -12.86
C ARG A 135 2.54 -7.13 -11.53
N GLU A 136 3.86 -7.16 -11.37
CA GLU A 136 4.51 -7.56 -10.12
C GLU A 136 4.12 -6.67 -8.94
N TYR A 137 4.09 -5.34 -9.16
CA TYR A 137 3.71 -4.38 -8.13
C TYR A 137 2.29 -4.62 -7.63
N TYR A 138 1.33 -4.82 -8.54
CA TYR A 138 -0.06 -5.07 -8.15
C TYR A 138 -0.24 -6.44 -7.49
N ALA A 139 0.51 -7.47 -7.91
CA ALA A 139 0.50 -8.76 -7.23
C ALA A 139 1.05 -8.63 -5.79
N ALA A 140 2.20 -7.99 -5.63
CA ALA A 140 2.80 -7.73 -4.32
C ALA A 140 1.89 -6.88 -3.43
N SER A 141 1.31 -5.79 -3.96
CA SER A 141 0.39 -4.94 -3.20
C SER A 141 -0.86 -5.69 -2.75
N THR A 142 -1.38 -6.61 -3.57
CA THR A 142 -2.55 -7.43 -3.20
C THR A 142 -2.19 -8.39 -2.08
N ALA A 143 -1.04 -9.07 -2.21
CA ALA A 143 -0.52 -9.96 -1.17
C ALA A 143 -0.27 -9.24 0.16
N GLN A 144 0.23 -8.00 0.12
CA GLN A 144 0.39 -7.16 1.30
C GLN A 144 -0.92 -7.00 2.07
N PHE A 145 -2.02 -6.57 1.41
CA PHE A 145 -3.30 -6.42 2.11
C PHE A 145 -3.84 -7.73 2.68
N ILE A 146 -3.66 -8.85 1.95
CA ILE A 146 -4.09 -10.18 2.42
C ILE A 146 -3.30 -10.60 3.67
N VAL A 147 -1.98 -10.48 3.64
CA VAL A 147 -1.12 -10.93 4.77
C VAL A 147 -1.26 -9.99 5.96
N TYR A 148 -1.33 -8.69 5.71
CA TYR A 148 -1.52 -7.71 6.78
C TYR A 148 -2.85 -7.92 7.47
N ASP A 149 -3.86 -8.50 6.83
CA ASP A 149 -5.20 -8.72 7.39
C ASP A 149 -6.01 -7.42 7.60
N ARG A 150 -7.30 -7.62 7.86
CA ARG A 150 -8.29 -6.55 7.97
C ARG A 150 -8.06 -5.69 9.22
N GLU A 151 -7.77 -6.31 10.36
CA GLU A 151 -7.73 -5.61 11.64
C GLU A 151 -6.45 -4.79 11.79
N ARG A 152 -5.31 -5.33 11.39
CA ARG A 152 -4.05 -4.58 11.31
C ARG A 152 -4.16 -3.41 10.35
N THR A 153 -4.75 -3.62 9.17
CA THR A 153 -4.92 -2.55 8.17
C THR A 153 -5.85 -1.46 8.71
N LYS A 154 -6.95 -1.82 9.38
CA LYS A 154 -7.83 -0.85 10.05
C LYS A 154 -7.11 -0.05 11.13
N ARG A 155 -6.32 -0.69 12.00
CA ARG A 155 -5.50 0.02 13.01
C ARG A 155 -4.56 1.02 12.35
N ALA A 156 -3.88 0.62 11.27
CA ALA A 156 -3.01 1.51 10.50
C ALA A 156 -3.79 2.68 9.84
N MET A 157 -4.98 2.44 9.29
CA MET A 157 -5.86 3.50 8.77
C MET A 157 -6.31 4.49 9.84
N THR A 158 -6.66 4.00 11.04
CA THR A 158 -7.01 4.86 12.18
C THR A 158 -5.82 5.71 12.61
N LEU A 159 -4.62 5.12 12.72
CA LEU A 159 -3.41 5.85 13.09
C LEU A 159 -3.04 6.93 12.06
N VAL A 160 -3.06 6.59 10.75
CA VAL A 160 -2.78 7.56 9.69
C VAL A 160 -3.79 8.70 9.68
N LYS A 161 -5.08 8.42 9.94
CA LYS A 161 -6.10 9.46 10.11
C LYS A 161 -5.75 10.35 11.31
N GLN A 162 -5.57 9.76 12.49
CA GLN A 162 -5.27 10.50 13.71
C GLN A 162 -4.07 11.45 13.56
N ASP A 163 -2.99 10.95 12.98
CA ASP A 163 -1.72 11.65 12.98
C ASP A 163 -1.50 12.54 11.76
N TYR A 164 -2.20 12.28 10.65
CA TYR A 164 -1.95 12.95 9.37
C TYR A 164 -3.19 13.50 8.66
N GLU A 165 -4.38 13.50 9.28
CA GLU A 165 -5.59 14.06 8.66
C GLU A 165 -5.43 15.54 8.29
N THR A 166 -4.82 16.37 9.13
CA THR A 166 -4.59 17.79 8.81
C THR A 166 -3.67 17.95 7.59
N LEU A 167 -2.70 17.05 7.43
CA LEU A 167 -1.75 17.10 6.32
C LEU A 167 -2.38 16.63 5.00
N PHE A 168 -3.05 15.47 5.02
CA PHE A 168 -3.66 14.90 3.81
C PHE A 168 -5.05 15.46 3.50
N SER A 169 -5.71 16.14 4.45
CA SER A 169 -7.16 16.36 4.50
C SER A 169 -7.98 15.08 4.70
N LEU A 170 -9.15 15.22 5.35
CA LEU A 170 -10.11 14.13 5.53
C LEU A 170 -10.49 13.47 4.20
N TYR A 171 -10.66 14.28 3.13
CA TYR A 171 -11.03 13.76 1.81
C TYR A 171 -10.04 12.73 1.27
N TYR A 172 -8.73 12.99 1.34
CA TYR A 172 -7.74 12.03 0.85
C TYR A 172 -7.50 10.85 1.78
N ILE A 173 -7.67 11.05 3.09
CA ILE A 173 -7.73 9.93 4.04
C ILE A 173 -8.84 8.97 3.63
N GLU A 174 -10.06 9.47 3.42
CA GLU A 174 -11.21 8.65 3.04
C GLU A 174 -11.04 8.01 1.65
N ARG A 175 -10.45 8.71 0.68
CA ARG A 175 -10.12 8.13 -0.62
C ARG A 175 -9.12 6.97 -0.52
N GLY A 176 -8.07 7.12 0.29
CA GLY A 176 -7.11 6.04 0.57
C GLY A 176 -7.78 4.85 1.24
N GLN A 177 -8.61 5.09 2.26
CA GLN A 177 -9.36 4.05 2.95
C GLN A 177 -10.32 3.32 2.00
N LYS A 178 -11.03 4.04 1.12
CA LYS A 178 -11.92 3.45 0.12
C LYS A 178 -11.16 2.60 -0.90
N TYR A 179 -9.99 3.05 -1.35
CA TYR A 179 -9.13 2.25 -2.22
C TYR A 179 -8.74 0.92 -1.55
N ILE A 180 -8.29 0.99 -0.30
CA ILE A 180 -7.88 -0.19 0.48
C ILE A 180 -9.06 -1.13 0.76
N ALA A 181 -10.24 -0.58 1.06
CA ALA A 181 -11.43 -1.35 1.39
C ALA A 181 -11.79 -2.39 0.31
N SER A 182 -11.65 -2.03 -0.97
CA SER A 182 -11.88 -2.96 -2.09
C SER A 182 -11.00 -4.22 -2.02
N TYR A 183 -9.74 -4.07 -1.58
CA TYR A 183 -8.84 -5.22 -1.39
C TYR A 183 -9.22 -6.04 -0.16
N LEU A 184 -9.62 -5.37 0.93
CA LEU A 184 -10.01 -6.06 2.17
C LEU A 184 -11.29 -6.89 1.97
N GLU A 185 -12.19 -6.52 1.07
CA GLU A 185 -13.36 -7.34 0.72
C GLU A 185 -13.01 -8.65 -0.01
N GLY A 186 -11.77 -8.75 -0.53
CA GLY A 186 -11.26 -9.90 -1.25
C GLY A 186 -10.80 -11.08 -0.39
N PHE A 187 -10.92 -11.01 0.94
CA PHE A 187 -10.57 -12.13 1.82
C PHE A 187 -11.26 -12.06 3.21
N GLU A 188 -11.25 -13.18 3.91
CA GLU A 188 -11.61 -13.34 5.34
C GLU A 188 -10.59 -14.20 6.09
#